data_AF-A0A1Z8QEQ3-F1
#
_entry.id   AF-A0A1Z8QEQ3-F1
#
_cell.length_a   1.000
_cell.length_b   1.000
_cell.length_c   1.000
_cell.angle_alpha   90.00
_cell.angle_beta   90.00
_cell.angle_gamma   90.00
#
_symmetry.space_group_name_H-M   'P 1'
#
loop_
_entity.id
_entity.type
_entity.pdbx_description
1 polymer ?
#
loop_
_entity_poly.entity_id
_entity_poly.type
_entity_poly.pdbx_seq_one_letter_code
_entity_poly.pdbx_strand_id
1 'polypeptide(L)'
;MPYYKSDRPFSQDELRKIDVIHDPDTKLFEDQYDESYVVEEFINEAERETLSSFFEENFDKIGYNINGHVLHITFPMLIPAISDIVRPKIYEHFGDDIIFYSDIAQDDPMSVGDQFFKSVKPYGLHTDAVTHLNGYRPYKDIIIPIDLDSISTSSYVVFNQRYRGRATHFMRGRDIGSFANYANVIRHQPYEEYGVEKIDYSKKDHDTLAKTMPEHIPMSIYEGLTIEKILPWKPKCAIIHDASVLHAPTDYRKQGSGYKIGLTLHLMKKDETYNNRLEGYTTPFSRYTRPLIKL
;
A
#
# COMPACT_ATOMS: atom_id res chain seq x y z
N MET A 1 20.81 -12.75 -3.74
CA MET A 1 19.76 -11.74 -3.52
C MET A 1 20.38 -10.44 -3.05
N PRO A 2 20.21 -9.31 -3.76
CA PRO A 2 20.65 -8.01 -3.29
C PRO A 2 19.83 -7.59 -2.05
N TYR A 3 20.53 -7.27 -0.98
CA TYR A 3 19.94 -6.84 0.29
C TYR A 3 20.08 -5.33 0.43
N TYR A 4 19.02 -4.68 0.89
CA TYR A 4 18.96 -3.23 1.02
C TYR A 4 18.53 -2.85 2.42
N LYS A 5 19.00 -1.70 2.87
CA LYS A 5 18.55 -1.05 4.09
C LYS A 5 17.99 0.32 3.75
N SER A 6 16.86 0.67 4.36
CA SER A 6 16.35 2.04 4.28
C SER A 6 17.19 2.97 5.16
N ASP A 7 17.58 4.13 4.64
CA ASP A 7 18.24 5.14 5.45
C ASP A 7 17.22 5.86 6.37
N ARG A 8 17.65 6.17 7.58
CA ARG A 8 16.81 6.74 8.63
C ARG A 8 17.28 8.16 8.95
N PRO A 9 16.55 9.21 8.52
CA PRO A 9 16.96 10.60 8.72
C PRO A 9 16.83 11.10 10.16
N PHE A 10 16.03 10.43 11.00
CA PHE A 10 15.72 10.85 12.38
C PHE A 10 15.95 9.72 13.38
N SER A 11 16.49 10.02 14.56
CA SER A 11 16.58 9.09 15.70
C SER A 11 15.21 8.72 16.28
N GLN A 12 15.16 7.70 17.15
CA GLN A 12 13.89 7.30 17.80
C GLN A 12 13.34 8.38 18.73
N ASP A 13 14.21 9.13 19.39
CA ASP A 13 13.80 10.19 20.30
C ASP A 13 13.30 11.43 19.55
N GLU A 14 13.83 11.72 18.36
CA GLU A 14 13.30 12.76 17.48
C GLU A 14 11.92 12.37 16.95
N LEU A 15 11.79 11.15 16.42
CA LEU A 15 10.52 10.64 15.91
C LEU A 15 9.40 10.61 16.98
N ARG A 16 9.73 10.57 18.27
CA ARG A 16 8.74 10.64 19.36
C ARG A 16 8.23 12.04 19.67
N LYS A 17 8.81 13.08 19.05
CA LYS A 17 8.57 14.49 19.39
C LYS A 17 8.12 15.33 18.21
N ILE A 18 8.05 14.77 17.01
CA ILE A 18 7.78 15.51 15.78
C ILE A 18 6.69 14.80 14.97
N ASP A 19 5.84 15.59 14.31
CA ASP A 19 5.06 15.10 13.20
C ASP A 19 5.93 15.09 11.95
N VAL A 20 5.92 13.97 11.23
CA VAL A 20 6.65 13.83 9.95
C VAL A 20 5.65 13.93 8.82
N ILE A 21 5.47 15.14 8.29
CA ILE A 21 4.59 15.38 7.13
C ILE A 21 5.46 15.44 5.89
N HIS A 22 5.25 14.59 4.90
CA HIS A 22 6.14 14.54 3.73
C HIS A 22 5.95 15.75 2.79
N ASP A 23 4.73 16.29 2.71
CA ASP A 23 4.41 17.55 2.03
C ASP A 23 3.07 18.07 2.56
N PRO A 24 3.06 19.26 3.18
CA PRO A 24 1.83 19.86 3.70
C PRO A 24 0.92 20.43 2.60
N ASP A 25 1.43 20.67 1.39
CA ASP A 25 0.74 21.43 0.33
C ASP A 25 0.16 20.52 -0.76
N THR A 26 -0.21 19.29 -0.40
CA THR A 26 -0.74 18.30 -1.35
C THR A 26 -2.16 18.69 -1.82
N LYS A 27 -2.36 18.90 -3.12
CA LYS A 27 -3.68 18.96 -3.76
C LYS A 27 -4.42 17.65 -3.52
N LEU A 28 -5.56 17.75 -2.87
CA LEU A 28 -6.44 16.62 -2.57
C LEU A 28 -7.28 16.27 -3.80
N PHE A 29 -7.54 14.99 -4.01
CA PHE A 29 -8.44 14.48 -5.07
C PHE A 29 -9.80 14.14 -4.47
N GLU A 30 -10.91 14.54 -5.11
CA GLU A 30 -12.24 14.51 -4.48
C GLU A 30 -13.22 13.49 -5.09
N ASP A 31 -12.88 12.79 -6.17
CA ASP A 31 -13.84 12.00 -6.96
C ASP A 31 -13.87 10.51 -6.60
N GLN A 32 -13.65 10.18 -5.33
CA GLN A 32 -13.52 8.81 -4.84
C GLN A 32 -14.41 8.58 -3.62
N TYR A 33 -15.53 7.89 -3.85
CA TYR A 33 -16.53 7.55 -2.83
C TYR A 33 -17.10 6.14 -2.99
N ASP A 34 -16.49 5.32 -3.86
CA ASP A 34 -16.98 3.99 -4.15
C ASP A 34 -16.65 3.05 -2.99
N GLU A 35 -17.59 2.17 -2.68
CA GLU A 35 -17.40 1.16 -1.65
C GLU A 35 -16.33 0.16 -2.09
N SER A 36 -15.52 -0.33 -1.16
CA SER A 36 -14.54 -1.38 -1.45
C SER A 36 -15.23 -2.72 -1.76
N TYR A 37 -14.67 -3.51 -2.67
CA TYR A 37 -15.26 -4.79 -3.10
C TYR A 37 -14.22 -5.83 -3.53
N VAL A 38 -14.70 -7.05 -3.79
CA VAL A 38 -13.91 -8.17 -4.30
C VAL A 38 -14.48 -8.66 -5.62
N VAL A 39 -13.61 -8.89 -6.60
CA VAL A 39 -13.91 -9.64 -7.81
C VAL A 39 -13.38 -11.07 -7.61
N GLU A 40 -14.31 -12.02 -7.46
CA GLU A 40 -13.96 -13.44 -7.33
C GLU A 40 -13.47 -14.00 -8.66
N GLU A 41 -12.53 -14.96 -8.61
CA GLU A 41 -11.97 -15.63 -9.79
C GLU A 41 -11.48 -14.64 -10.87
N PHE A 42 -10.90 -13.52 -10.42
CA PHE A 42 -10.28 -12.50 -11.26
C PHE A 42 -9.16 -13.09 -12.14
N ILE A 43 -8.33 -13.97 -11.59
CA ILE A 43 -7.41 -14.82 -12.37
C ILE A 43 -7.79 -16.29 -12.21
N ASN A 44 -7.51 -17.12 -13.21
CA ASN A 44 -7.70 -18.56 -13.10
C ASN A 44 -6.49 -19.24 -12.42
N GLU A 45 -6.60 -20.55 -12.16
CA GLU A 45 -5.54 -21.30 -11.47
C GLU A 45 -4.21 -21.34 -12.25
N ALA A 46 -4.26 -21.52 -13.58
CA ALA A 46 -3.05 -21.56 -14.40
C ALA A 46 -2.34 -20.20 -14.45
N GLU A 47 -3.12 -19.11 -14.50
CA GLU A 47 -2.61 -17.73 -14.40
C GLU A 47 -1.97 -17.49 -13.02
N ARG A 48 -2.62 -17.94 -11.94
CA ARG A 48 -2.10 -17.86 -10.57
C ARG A 48 -0.79 -18.64 -10.40
N GLU A 49 -0.73 -19.87 -10.90
CA GLU A 49 0.49 -20.70 -10.92
C GLU A 49 1.62 -20.01 -11.70
N THR A 50 1.31 -19.44 -12.87
CA THR A 50 2.29 -18.70 -13.68
C THR A 50 2.87 -17.51 -12.92
N LEU A 51 2.02 -16.72 -12.26
CA LEU A 51 2.45 -15.57 -11.45
C LEU A 51 3.26 -16.02 -10.22
N SER A 52 2.82 -17.08 -9.55
CA SER A 52 3.51 -17.69 -8.40
C SER A 52 4.94 -18.13 -8.77
N SER A 53 5.07 -18.96 -9.81
CA SER A 53 6.37 -19.43 -10.32
C SER A 53 7.24 -18.27 -10.80
N PHE A 54 6.66 -17.26 -11.47
CA PHE A 54 7.40 -16.08 -11.88
C PHE A 54 8.06 -15.40 -10.68
N PHE A 55 7.33 -15.17 -9.59
CA PHE A 55 7.88 -14.53 -8.40
C PHE A 55 9.03 -15.36 -7.82
N GLU A 56 8.84 -16.66 -7.64
CA GLU A 56 9.85 -17.56 -7.07
C GLU A 56 11.13 -17.62 -7.91
N GLU A 57 11.01 -17.71 -9.24
CA GLU A 57 12.15 -17.86 -10.15
C GLU A 57 12.93 -16.57 -10.41
N ASN A 58 12.30 -15.40 -10.19
CA ASN A 58 12.85 -14.11 -10.59
C ASN A 58 13.17 -13.19 -9.42
N PHE A 59 12.57 -13.38 -8.24
CA PHE A 59 12.78 -12.48 -7.11
C PHE A 59 14.26 -12.31 -6.75
N ASP A 60 15.05 -13.39 -6.73
CA ASP A 60 16.48 -13.29 -6.40
C ASP A 60 17.32 -12.53 -7.44
N LYS A 61 16.80 -12.37 -8.66
CA LYS A 61 17.47 -11.73 -9.81
C LYS A 61 17.11 -10.25 -9.92
N ILE A 62 15.82 -9.92 -9.79
CA ILE A 62 15.28 -8.58 -10.06
C ILE A 62 14.55 -7.95 -8.87
N GLY A 63 14.37 -8.70 -7.79
CA GLY A 63 13.66 -8.24 -6.61
C GLY A 63 14.55 -7.47 -5.65
N TYR A 64 13.88 -6.74 -4.75
CA TYR A 64 14.48 -6.00 -3.66
C TYR A 64 14.06 -6.64 -2.36
N ASN A 65 15.05 -6.95 -1.51
CA ASN A 65 14.83 -7.27 -0.11
C ASN A 65 15.26 -6.08 0.74
N ILE A 66 14.29 -5.30 1.20
CA ILE A 66 14.53 -4.11 2.02
C ILE A 66 14.26 -4.46 3.49
N ASN A 67 15.28 -4.26 4.32
CA ASN A 67 15.26 -4.49 5.77
C ASN A 67 14.83 -5.91 6.19
N GLY A 68 14.93 -6.91 5.31
CA GLY A 68 14.59 -8.31 5.61
C GLY A 68 13.09 -8.62 5.66
N HIS A 69 12.22 -7.67 5.32
CA HIS A 69 10.77 -7.86 5.49
C HIS A 69 9.90 -7.19 4.42
N VAL A 70 10.46 -6.30 3.59
CA VAL A 70 9.80 -5.79 2.39
C VAL A 70 10.47 -6.47 1.21
N LEU A 71 9.78 -7.47 0.65
CA LEU A 71 10.27 -8.26 -0.49
C LEU A 71 9.38 -7.95 -1.68
N HIS A 72 9.89 -7.28 -2.71
CA HIS A 72 9.10 -6.99 -3.90
C HIS A 72 9.90 -7.00 -5.21
N ILE A 73 9.17 -6.99 -6.32
CA ILE A 73 9.59 -6.61 -7.67
C ILE A 73 8.80 -5.35 -8.00
N THR A 74 9.49 -4.29 -8.40
CA THR A 74 8.88 -2.99 -8.77
C THR A 74 8.43 -2.99 -10.23
N PHE A 75 7.43 -2.16 -10.53
CA PHE A 75 6.89 -1.98 -11.89
C PHE A 75 6.45 -3.29 -12.58
N PRO A 76 5.69 -4.17 -11.91
CA PRO A 76 5.30 -5.47 -12.47
C PRO A 76 4.54 -5.37 -13.79
N MET A 77 3.85 -4.25 -14.06
CA MET A 77 3.09 -4.09 -15.30
C MET A 77 3.95 -3.77 -16.54
N LEU A 78 5.26 -3.55 -16.36
CA LEU A 78 6.25 -3.50 -17.45
C LEU A 78 6.78 -4.90 -17.84
N ILE A 79 6.43 -5.94 -17.09
CA ILE A 79 6.89 -7.31 -17.32
C ILE A 79 5.80 -8.08 -18.07
N PRO A 80 6.01 -8.50 -19.34
CA PRO A 80 4.99 -9.17 -20.15
C PRO A 80 4.37 -10.40 -19.49
N ALA A 81 5.19 -11.22 -18.83
CA ALA A 81 4.74 -12.41 -18.11
C ALA A 81 3.69 -12.13 -17.01
N ILE A 82 3.63 -10.88 -16.51
CA ILE A 82 2.61 -10.44 -15.54
C ILE A 82 1.53 -9.62 -16.26
N SER A 83 1.93 -8.65 -17.07
CA SER A 83 1.00 -7.68 -17.66
C SER A 83 0.06 -8.30 -18.69
N ASP A 84 0.49 -9.32 -19.44
CA ASP A 84 -0.37 -10.01 -20.41
C ASP A 84 -1.53 -10.76 -19.74
N ILE A 85 -1.36 -11.16 -18.47
CA ILE A 85 -2.41 -11.80 -17.65
C ILE A 85 -3.35 -10.74 -17.07
N VAL A 86 -2.78 -9.71 -16.44
CA VAL A 86 -3.54 -8.81 -15.56
C VAL A 86 -4.16 -7.63 -16.31
N ARG A 87 -3.43 -7.03 -17.25
CA ARG A 87 -3.83 -5.79 -17.93
C ARG A 87 -5.16 -5.93 -18.68
N PRO A 88 -5.40 -6.99 -19.49
CA PRO A 88 -6.65 -7.13 -20.23
C PRO A 88 -7.88 -7.15 -19.32
N LYS A 89 -7.77 -7.82 -18.16
CA LYS A 89 -8.86 -7.98 -17.21
C LYS A 89 -9.17 -6.67 -16.48
N ILE A 90 -8.15 -5.88 -16.17
CA ILE A 90 -8.32 -4.54 -15.61
C ILE A 90 -8.99 -3.61 -16.61
N TYR A 91 -8.57 -3.62 -17.88
CA TYR A 91 -9.23 -2.81 -18.92
C TYR A 91 -10.66 -3.27 -19.21
N GLU A 92 -10.94 -4.57 -19.16
CA GLU A 92 -12.32 -5.07 -19.23
C GLU A 92 -13.18 -4.52 -18.08
N HIS A 93 -12.62 -4.44 -16.87
CA HIS A 93 -13.35 -4.02 -15.68
C HIS A 93 -13.52 -2.49 -15.54
N PHE A 94 -12.51 -1.71 -15.92
CA PHE A 94 -12.50 -0.25 -15.71
C PHE A 94 -12.54 0.59 -16.98
N GLY A 95 -12.39 -0.01 -18.15
CA GLY A 95 -12.15 0.71 -19.40
C GLY A 95 -10.66 0.98 -19.66
N ASP A 96 -10.36 1.46 -20.86
CA ASP A 96 -9.01 1.70 -21.38
C ASP A 96 -8.49 3.12 -21.09
N ASP A 97 -9.30 3.97 -20.44
CA ASP A 97 -8.95 5.33 -20.05
C ASP A 97 -8.23 5.41 -18.68
N ILE A 98 -8.04 4.26 -18.03
CA ILE A 98 -7.18 4.12 -16.85
C ILE A 98 -5.73 3.95 -17.24
N ILE A 99 -4.83 4.42 -16.37
CA ILE A 99 -3.39 4.37 -16.58
C ILE A 99 -2.75 3.64 -15.40
N PHE A 100 -1.89 2.67 -15.65
CA PHE A 100 -1.13 2.03 -14.58
C PHE A 100 0.01 2.94 -14.16
N TYR A 101 0.24 3.03 -12.86
CA TYR A 101 1.42 3.71 -12.32
C TYR A 101 2.71 3.28 -13.03
N SER A 102 2.90 1.97 -13.27
CA SER A 102 4.11 1.44 -13.93
C SER A 102 4.38 2.05 -15.31
N ASP A 103 3.35 2.50 -16.02
CA ASP A 103 3.48 3.02 -17.38
C ASP A 103 4.00 4.48 -17.39
N ILE A 104 3.82 5.21 -16.30
CA ILE A 104 4.08 6.66 -16.21
C ILE A 104 5.09 7.06 -15.13
N ALA A 105 5.43 6.16 -14.22
CA ALA A 105 6.33 6.43 -13.10
C ALA A 105 7.81 6.54 -13.51
N GLN A 106 8.20 6.01 -14.67
CA GLN A 106 9.58 6.05 -15.19
C GLN A 106 10.60 5.45 -14.21
N ASP A 107 11.54 6.25 -13.70
CA ASP A 107 12.60 5.87 -12.79
C ASP A 107 12.28 6.19 -11.33
N ASP A 108 10.99 6.32 -11.00
CA ASP A 108 10.54 6.67 -9.66
C ASP A 108 11.19 5.75 -8.62
N PRO A 109 12.07 6.27 -7.73
CA PRO A 109 12.86 5.47 -6.80
C PRO A 109 12.03 4.89 -5.66
N MET A 110 10.70 4.94 -5.77
CA MET A 110 9.75 4.70 -4.70
C MET A 110 9.25 3.27 -4.60
N SER A 111 9.01 2.90 -3.34
CA SER A 111 8.40 1.64 -2.89
C SER A 111 6.90 1.80 -2.60
N VAL A 112 6.20 2.75 -3.22
CA VAL A 112 4.72 2.91 -3.11
C VAL A 112 4.01 2.69 -4.44
N GLY A 113 4.77 2.45 -5.51
CA GLY A 113 4.24 2.09 -6.79
C GLY A 113 3.69 0.67 -6.84
N ASP A 114 3.30 0.27 -8.04
CA ASP A 114 2.93 -1.11 -8.37
C ASP A 114 4.02 -2.09 -7.92
N GLN A 115 3.61 -3.16 -7.23
CA GLN A 115 4.50 -4.14 -6.62
C GLN A 115 4.00 -5.55 -6.81
N PHE A 116 4.89 -6.46 -7.19
CA PHE A 116 4.74 -7.88 -6.91
C PHE A 116 5.48 -8.17 -5.63
N PHE A 117 4.79 -8.52 -4.54
CA PHE A 117 5.40 -8.57 -3.21
C PHE A 117 5.17 -9.89 -2.49
N LYS A 118 6.11 -10.19 -1.58
CA LYS A 118 5.98 -11.21 -0.54
C LYS A 118 6.06 -10.53 0.82
N SER A 119 5.02 -10.70 1.63
CA SER A 119 4.96 -10.17 3.00
C SER A 119 5.12 -11.32 3.99
N VAL A 120 6.17 -11.24 4.80
CA VAL A 120 6.47 -12.18 5.91
C VAL A 120 6.09 -11.60 7.29
N LYS A 121 5.66 -10.34 7.30
CA LYS A 121 5.17 -9.63 8.48
C LYS A 121 4.04 -8.68 8.05
N PRO A 122 2.86 -8.71 8.70
CA PRO A 122 1.78 -7.78 8.40
C PRO A 122 2.23 -6.32 8.50
N TYR A 123 1.84 -5.53 7.50
CA TYR A 123 1.98 -4.07 7.52
C TYR A 123 0.98 -3.42 8.49
N GLY A 124 1.16 -2.12 8.74
CA GLY A 124 0.24 -1.34 9.58
C GLY A 124 -0.94 -0.78 8.78
N LEU A 125 -1.72 0.09 9.40
CA LEU A 125 -2.74 0.91 8.75
C LEU A 125 -2.10 1.94 7.80
N HIS A 126 -2.65 2.06 6.59
CA HIS A 126 -2.15 2.98 5.58
C HIS A 126 -3.15 3.31 4.47
N THR A 127 -2.74 4.23 3.59
CA THR A 127 -3.30 4.46 2.23
C THR A 127 -2.16 4.41 1.24
N ASP A 128 -2.39 4.00 0.00
CA ASP A 128 -1.33 3.91 -1.03
C ASP A 128 -1.42 4.97 -2.14
N ALA A 129 -2.22 6.02 -1.95
CA ALA A 129 -2.44 7.08 -2.93
C ALA A 129 -1.14 7.70 -3.50
N VAL A 130 -0.84 7.41 -4.77
CA VAL A 130 0.34 7.97 -5.48
C VAL A 130 0.02 9.36 -6.03
N THR A 131 0.49 10.42 -5.36
CA THR A 131 0.07 11.79 -5.71
C THR A 131 1.08 12.62 -6.48
N HIS A 132 2.33 12.18 -6.62
CA HIS A 132 3.44 13.01 -7.14
C HIS A 132 3.68 12.90 -8.64
N LEU A 133 2.85 12.14 -9.37
CA LEU A 133 2.96 12.00 -10.81
C LEU A 133 2.20 13.13 -11.51
N ASN A 134 2.95 14.09 -12.06
CA ASN A 134 2.35 15.27 -12.72
C ASN A 134 1.47 14.86 -13.89
N GLY A 135 0.29 15.49 -13.98
CA GLY A 135 -0.69 15.20 -15.02
C GLY A 135 -1.56 13.98 -14.74
N TYR A 136 -1.40 13.33 -13.59
CA TYR A 136 -2.10 12.10 -13.24
C TYR A 136 -2.53 12.11 -11.78
N ARG A 137 -3.83 11.90 -11.55
CA ARG A 137 -4.39 11.80 -10.20
C ARG A 137 -4.67 10.34 -9.82
N PRO A 138 -4.58 9.98 -8.53
CA PRO A 138 -4.99 8.67 -8.04
C PRO A 138 -6.44 8.33 -8.43
N TYR A 139 -6.71 7.06 -8.67
CA TYR A 139 -8.06 6.56 -8.96
C TYR A 139 -8.43 5.33 -8.14
N LYS A 140 -7.77 4.20 -8.35
CA LYS A 140 -8.11 2.92 -7.67
C LYS A 140 -6.84 2.19 -7.28
N ASP A 141 -6.90 1.52 -6.15
CA ASP A 141 -5.90 0.54 -5.76
C ASP A 141 -6.49 -0.86 -5.92
N ILE A 142 -5.66 -1.77 -6.41
CA ILE A 142 -6.05 -3.14 -6.70
C ILE A 142 -5.03 -4.06 -6.08
N ILE A 143 -5.54 -5.03 -5.34
CA ILE A 143 -4.72 -6.07 -4.74
C ILE A 143 -5.16 -7.43 -5.24
N ILE A 144 -4.24 -8.18 -5.85
CA ILE A 144 -4.49 -9.52 -6.37
C ILE A 144 -3.69 -10.51 -5.52
N PRO A 145 -4.31 -11.20 -4.56
CA PRO A 145 -3.68 -12.31 -3.85
C PRO A 145 -3.23 -13.42 -4.80
N ILE A 146 -1.97 -13.83 -4.70
CA ILE A 146 -1.38 -14.91 -5.52
C ILE A 146 -1.16 -16.18 -4.70
N ASP A 147 -0.56 -16.04 -3.52
CA ASP A 147 -0.29 -17.16 -2.60
C ASP A 147 -0.52 -16.80 -1.14
N LEU A 148 -0.88 -17.82 -0.38
CA LEU A 148 -0.90 -17.84 1.06
C LEU A 148 -0.20 -19.10 1.55
N ASP A 149 0.69 -18.93 2.50
CA ASP A 149 1.30 -20.07 3.17
C ASP A 149 0.27 -20.77 4.06
N SER A 150 0.13 -22.08 3.93
CA SER A 150 -0.55 -22.98 4.87
C SER A 150 -2.05 -22.73 5.13
N ILE A 151 -2.65 -21.68 4.55
CA ILE A 151 -4.07 -21.34 4.67
C ILE A 151 -4.66 -20.98 3.30
N SER A 152 -5.97 -21.16 3.12
CA SER A 152 -6.65 -20.85 1.86
C SER A 152 -7.18 -19.41 1.77
N THR A 153 -7.37 -18.74 2.90
CA THR A 153 -7.86 -17.36 2.97
C THR A 153 -7.33 -16.66 4.21
N SER A 154 -7.07 -15.36 4.06
CA SER A 154 -6.84 -14.41 5.14
C SER A 154 -7.89 -13.29 5.04
N SER A 155 -7.69 -12.20 5.78
CA SER A 155 -8.59 -11.05 5.79
C SER A 155 -7.84 -9.74 5.56
N TYR A 156 -8.54 -8.80 4.97
CA TYR A 156 -8.08 -7.45 4.67
C TYR A 156 -9.16 -6.46 5.09
N VAL A 157 -8.80 -5.48 5.92
CA VAL A 157 -9.77 -4.55 6.51
C VAL A 157 -9.66 -3.21 5.81
N VAL A 158 -10.82 -2.70 5.39
CA VAL A 158 -11.01 -1.36 4.84
C VAL A 158 -11.89 -0.55 5.78
N PHE A 159 -11.63 0.75 5.87
CA PHE A 159 -12.27 1.65 6.82
C PHE A 159 -13.18 2.66 6.12
N ASN A 160 -14.21 3.15 6.82
CA ASN A 160 -15.09 4.21 6.29
C ASN A 160 -14.37 5.55 6.09
N GLN A 161 -13.18 5.68 6.69
CA GLN A 161 -12.36 6.87 6.66
C GLN A 161 -11.54 6.92 5.37
N ARG A 162 -11.38 8.15 4.86
CA ARG A 162 -10.66 8.43 3.64
C ARG A 162 -9.61 9.51 3.89
N TYR A 163 -8.48 9.35 3.23
CA TYR A 163 -7.43 10.36 3.18
C TYR A 163 -7.06 10.62 1.73
N ARG A 164 -7.24 11.87 1.30
CA ARG A 164 -7.05 12.31 -0.09
C ARG A 164 -5.68 12.92 -0.34
N GLY A 165 -4.82 12.87 0.68
CA GLY A 165 -3.42 13.22 0.53
C GLY A 165 -2.63 12.06 -0.06
N ARG A 166 -1.32 12.14 0.13
CA ARG A 166 -0.38 11.14 -0.36
C ARG A 166 -0.37 9.86 0.46
N ALA A 167 0.09 8.75 -0.14
CA ALA A 167 0.29 7.48 0.54
C ALA A 167 0.94 7.70 1.92
N THR A 168 0.39 7.12 2.97
CA THR A 168 0.74 7.47 4.34
C THR A 168 0.55 6.29 5.28
N HIS A 169 1.57 6.00 6.07
CA HIS A 169 1.50 5.08 7.20
C HIS A 169 1.18 5.94 8.41
N PHE A 170 -0.03 5.81 8.96
CA PHE A 170 -0.43 6.57 10.13
C PHE A 170 0.11 5.88 11.39
N MET A 171 1.26 6.35 11.87
CA MET A 171 1.94 5.77 13.01
C MET A 171 1.78 6.63 14.26
N ARG A 172 1.08 6.13 15.28
CA ARG A 172 0.99 6.78 16.60
C ARG A 172 1.54 5.85 17.69
N GLY A 173 2.60 6.27 18.36
CA GLY A 173 3.19 5.51 19.47
C GLY A 173 3.90 4.22 19.06
N ARG A 174 4.36 4.09 17.80
CA ARG A 174 5.08 2.91 17.30
C ARG A 174 6.59 3.16 17.31
N ASP A 175 7.37 2.17 17.73
CA ASP A 175 8.81 2.20 17.53
C ASP A 175 9.17 1.90 16.07
N ILE A 176 9.92 2.80 15.42
CA ILE A 176 10.19 2.75 13.98
C ILE A 176 11.60 2.22 13.79
N GLY A 177 11.74 0.92 13.58
CA GLY A 177 13.04 0.27 13.35
C GLY A 177 13.67 0.58 11.99
N SER A 178 12.85 1.02 11.03
CA SER A 178 13.25 1.42 9.68
C SER A 178 12.40 2.60 9.24
N PHE A 179 13.03 3.70 8.83
CA PHE A 179 12.33 4.76 8.12
C PHE A 179 12.24 4.31 6.68
N ALA A 180 11.15 3.66 6.32
CA ALA A 180 10.94 3.23 4.94
C ALA A 180 11.07 4.45 4.01
N ASN A 181 11.44 4.22 2.75
CA ASN A 181 11.32 5.23 1.69
C ASN A 181 9.88 5.69 1.41
N TYR A 182 8.97 5.14 2.21
CA TYR A 182 7.55 5.38 2.32
C TYR A 182 7.26 6.65 3.12
N ALA A 183 6.16 7.34 2.80
CA ALA A 183 5.70 8.48 3.59
C ALA A 183 5.10 8.02 4.93
N ASN A 184 5.85 8.17 6.01
CA ASN A 184 5.33 7.90 7.34
C ASN A 184 4.82 9.21 7.92
N VAL A 185 3.52 9.29 8.22
CA VAL A 185 3.05 10.28 9.17
C VAL A 185 3.21 9.65 10.54
N ILE A 186 4.31 10.01 11.22
CA ILE A 186 4.25 9.94 12.67
C ILE A 186 3.24 10.98 13.09
N ARG A 187 2.20 10.49 13.75
CA ARG A 187 0.98 11.20 14.04
C ARG A 187 0.89 11.44 15.53
N HIS A 188 1.05 12.69 15.97
CA HIS A 188 0.77 13.09 17.34
C HIS A 188 -0.66 13.63 17.51
N GLN A 189 -1.19 14.32 16.50
CA GLN A 189 -2.53 14.92 16.52
C GLN A 189 -3.63 13.90 16.20
N PRO A 190 -4.91 14.21 16.44
CA PRO A 190 -6.08 13.49 15.92
C PRO A 190 -6.09 13.36 14.38
N TYR A 191 -6.90 12.47 13.82
CA TYR A 191 -6.82 12.09 12.39
C TYR A 191 -7.35 13.18 11.47
N GLU A 192 -8.41 13.85 11.92
CA GLU A 192 -9.06 14.99 11.29
C GLU A 192 -8.09 16.17 11.08
N GLU A 193 -7.09 16.35 11.94
CA GLU A 193 -6.05 17.38 11.80
C GLU A 193 -5.11 17.11 10.62
N TYR A 194 -5.07 15.87 10.12
CA TYR A 194 -4.35 15.50 8.91
C TYR A 194 -5.29 15.39 7.70
N GLY A 195 -6.56 15.82 7.82
CA GLY A 195 -7.52 15.78 6.72
C GLY A 195 -8.11 14.39 6.46
N VAL A 196 -8.09 13.48 7.44
CA VAL A 196 -8.82 12.21 7.34
C VAL A 196 -10.31 12.46 7.63
N GLU A 197 -11.14 12.00 6.71
CA GLU A 197 -12.58 12.25 6.73
C GLU A 197 -13.35 11.23 7.59
N LYS A 198 -14.52 11.63 8.09
CA LYS A 198 -15.52 10.75 8.74
C LYS A 198 -15.04 10.04 10.01
N ILE A 199 -14.26 10.71 10.85
CA ILE A 199 -13.81 10.18 12.13
C ILE A 199 -15.00 9.88 13.06
N ASP A 200 -14.98 8.70 13.71
CA ASP A 200 -16.03 8.23 14.62
C ASP A 200 -15.39 7.61 15.88
N TYR A 201 -15.56 8.30 17.02
CA TYR A 201 -15.02 7.91 18.33
C TYR A 201 -15.96 7.01 19.16
N SER A 202 -17.03 6.48 18.58
CA SER A 202 -17.98 5.59 19.28
C SER A 202 -17.36 4.26 19.75
N LYS A 203 -16.19 3.88 19.19
CA LYS A 203 -15.49 2.61 19.47
C LYS A 203 -16.27 1.35 19.10
N LYS A 204 -17.30 1.46 18.25
CA LYS A 204 -18.17 0.33 17.87
C LYS A 204 -17.44 -0.89 17.31
N ASP A 205 -16.28 -0.68 16.65
CA ASP A 205 -15.48 -1.75 16.04
C ASP A 205 -14.24 -2.14 16.86
N HIS A 206 -14.06 -1.58 18.07
CA HIS A 206 -12.83 -1.73 18.85
C HIS A 206 -12.48 -3.20 19.15
N ASP A 207 -13.47 -3.99 19.57
CA ASP A 207 -13.27 -5.40 19.93
C ASP A 207 -12.90 -6.25 18.71
N THR A 208 -13.55 -6.01 17.57
CA THR A 208 -13.23 -6.66 16.30
C THR A 208 -11.80 -6.34 15.87
N LEU A 209 -11.41 -5.07 15.95
CA LEU A 209 -10.06 -4.63 15.59
C LEU A 209 -9.01 -5.23 16.54
N ALA A 210 -9.24 -5.20 17.86
CA ALA A 210 -8.33 -5.75 18.85
C ALA A 210 -8.06 -7.26 18.65
N LYS A 211 -9.07 -8.01 18.22
CA LYS A 211 -8.94 -9.44 17.91
C LYS A 211 -8.20 -9.69 16.59
N THR A 212 -8.42 -8.84 15.60
CA THR A 212 -8.07 -9.10 14.20
C THR A 212 -6.71 -8.51 13.79
N MET A 213 -6.34 -7.37 14.39
CA MET A 213 -5.16 -6.61 14.01
C MET A 213 -3.86 -7.22 14.57
N PRO A 214 -2.72 -6.98 13.91
CA PRO A 214 -1.44 -7.50 14.38
C PRO A 214 -1.02 -6.96 15.75
N GLU A 215 -0.60 -7.85 16.66
CA GLU A 215 -0.29 -7.49 18.07
C GLU A 215 0.81 -6.45 18.19
N HIS A 216 1.71 -6.41 17.22
CA HIS A 216 2.82 -5.47 17.19
C HIS A 216 2.42 -4.06 16.71
N ILE A 217 1.13 -3.85 16.38
CA ILE A 217 0.55 -2.56 15.98
C ILE A 217 -0.31 -2.05 17.15
N PRO A 218 0.04 -0.91 17.77
CA PRO A 218 -0.73 -0.34 18.87
C PRO A 218 -2.19 -0.02 18.48
N MET A 219 -3.13 -0.35 19.36
CA MET A 219 -4.56 -0.06 19.13
C MET A 219 -4.89 1.43 19.03
N SER A 220 -4.04 2.30 19.57
CA SER A 220 -4.15 3.76 19.42
C SER A 220 -4.10 4.25 17.97
N ILE A 221 -3.59 3.43 17.04
CA ILE A 221 -3.61 3.72 15.60
C ILE A 221 -5.03 3.64 15.04
N TYR A 222 -5.91 2.82 15.62
CA TYR A 222 -7.28 2.66 15.13
C TYR A 222 -8.31 3.54 15.86
N GLU A 223 -7.87 4.43 16.73
CA GLU A 223 -8.76 5.37 17.42
C GLU A 223 -9.43 6.32 16.42
N GLY A 224 -10.76 6.41 16.46
CA GLY A 224 -11.54 7.24 15.54
C GLY A 224 -11.85 6.56 14.20
N LEU A 225 -11.41 5.33 13.98
CA LEU A 225 -11.67 4.56 12.77
C LEU A 225 -12.80 3.56 12.98
N THR A 226 -13.53 3.29 11.90
CA THR A 226 -14.63 2.31 11.85
C THR A 226 -14.52 1.48 10.60
N ILE A 227 -14.83 0.19 10.73
CA ILE A 227 -14.73 -0.77 9.63
C ILE A 227 -15.81 -0.45 8.59
N GLU A 228 -15.41 -0.34 7.32
CA GLU A 228 -16.31 -0.40 6.18
C GLU A 228 -16.62 -1.88 5.88
N LYS A 229 -15.57 -2.66 5.62
CA LYS A 229 -15.66 -4.11 5.35
C LYS A 229 -14.41 -4.86 5.84
N ILE A 230 -14.61 -6.15 6.10
CA ILE A 230 -13.53 -7.13 6.20
C ILE A 230 -13.62 -8.01 4.95
N LEU A 231 -12.72 -7.79 4.01
CA LEU A 231 -12.68 -8.46 2.71
C LEU A 231 -11.81 -9.71 2.77
N PRO A 232 -12.19 -10.80 2.07
CA PRO A 232 -11.35 -11.99 1.99
C PRO A 232 -10.08 -11.70 1.19
N TRP A 233 -8.93 -12.01 1.78
CA TRP A 233 -7.68 -12.15 1.05
C TRP A 233 -7.57 -13.59 0.61
N LYS A 234 -7.96 -13.88 -0.62
CA LYS A 234 -8.01 -15.23 -1.16
C LYS A 234 -7.33 -15.26 -2.53
N PRO A 235 -6.41 -16.21 -2.77
CA PRO A 235 -5.81 -16.39 -4.09
C PRO A 235 -6.86 -16.37 -5.20
N LYS A 236 -6.48 -15.84 -6.36
CA LYS A 236 -7.32 -15.69 -7.55
C LYS A 236 -8.34 -14.56 -7.54
N CYS A 237 -8.59 -13.91 -6.41
CA CYS A 237 -9.50 -12.77 -6.35
C CYS A 237 -8.77 -11.45 -6.63
N ALA A 238 -9.51 -10.38 -6.87
CA ALA A 238 -8.99 -9.01 -6.80
C ALA A 238 -9.78 -8.22 -5.76
N ILE A 239 -9.08 -7.61 -4.80
CA ILE A 239 -9.61 -6.63 -3.86
C ILE A 239 -9.45 -5.27 -4.51
N ILE A 240 -10.53 -4.49 -4.58
CA ILE A 240 -10.55 -3.18 -5.22
C ILE A 240 -11.10 -2.17 -4.24
N HIS A 241 -10.39 -1.05 -4.11
CA HIS A 241 -10.88 0.11 -3.37
C HIS A 241 -10.40 1.40 -4.03
N ASP A 242 -11.03 2.51 -3.63
CA ASP A 242 -10.53 3.83 -3.94
C ASP A 242 -9.15 4.06 -3.32
N ALA A 243 -8.27 4.78 -4.02
CA ALA A 243 -6.92 5.09 -3.53
C ALA A 243 -6.92 5.90 -2.22
N SER A 244 -8.03 6.59 -1.92
CA SER A 244 -8.22 7.32 -0.66
C SER A 244 -8.54 6.45 0.56
N VAL A 245 -8.88 5.17 0.37
CA VAL A 245 -9.38 4.31 1.46
C VAL A 245 -8.24 3.93 2.41
N LEU A 246 -8.46 4.21 3.69
CA LEU A 246 -7.61 3.66 4.75
C LEU A 246 -7.85 2.17 4.84
N HIS A 247 -6.76 1.41 4.97
CA HIS A 247 -6.82 -0.04 5.02
C HIS A 247 -5.68 -0.65 5.82
N ALA A 248 -5.86 -1.90 6.24
CA ALA A 248 -4.86 -2.66 6.99
C ALA A 248 -4.97 -4.17 6.72
N PRO A 249 -3.84 -4.89 6.59
CA PRO A 249 -3.85 -6.35 6.60
C PRO A 249 -4.11 -6.87 8.02
N THR A 250 -4.84 -7.99 8.11
CA THR A 250 -5.02 -8.71 9.39
C THR A 250 -3.79 -9.54 9.75
N ASP A 251 -3.68 -9.99 11.01
CA ASP A 251 -2.55 -10.84 11.42
C ASP A 251 -2.70 -12.28 10.92
N TYR A 252 -2.39 -12.51 9.65
CA TYR A 252 -2.43 -13.82 9.01
C TYR A 252 -1.53 -14.87 9.70
N ARG A 253 -0.53 -14.43 10.47
CA ARG A 253 0.35 -15.34 11.23
C ARG A 253 -0.37 -16.01 12.39
N LYS A 254 -1.34 -15.32 13.01
CA LYS A 254 -2.23 -15.94 14.02
C LYS A 254 -3.12 -17.03 13.43
N GLN A 255 -3.32 -17.00 12.11
CA GLN A 255 -4.11 -17.97 11.38
C GLN A 255 -3.25 -19.15 10.88
N GLY A 256 -1.94 -19.14 11.17
CA GLY A 256 -1.01 -20.21 10.78
C GLY A 256 -0.26 -19.97 9.47
N SER A 257 -0.37 -18.78 8.87
CA SER A 257 0.34 -18.46 7.62
C SER A 257 1.66 -17.73 7.87
N GLY A 258 2.76 -18.25 7.35
CA GLY A 258 4.09 -17.63 7.44
C GLY A 258 4.30 -16.46 6.49
N TYR A 259 3.61 -16.47 5.34
CA TYR A 259 3.72 -15.41 4.34
C TYR A 259 2.48 -15.29 3.45
N LYS A 260 2.37 -14.14 2.79
CA LYS A 260 1.46 -13.93 1.65
C LYS A 260 2.21 -13.35 0.46
N ILE A 261 1.81 -13.72 -0.74
CA ILE A 261 2.29 -13.13 -2.00
C ILE A 261 1.11 -12.46 -2.69
N GLY A 262 1.32 -11.26 -3.23
CA GLY A 262 0.29 -10.53 -3.95
C GLY A 262 0.87 -9.53 -4.95
N LEU A 263 0.02 -9.10 -5.87
CA LEU A 263 0.25 -7.90 -6.68
C LEU A 263 -0.53 -6.74 -6.06
N THR A 264 0.09 -5.58 -5.91
CA THR A 264 -0.58 -4.31 -5.65
C THR A 264 -0.39 -3.42 -6.87
N LEU A 265 -1.48 -2.84 -7.37
CA LEU A 265 -1.50 -1.98 -8.55
C LEU A 265 -2.25 -0.68 -8.24
N HIS A 266 -1.76 0.42 -8.77
CA HIS A 266 -2.32 1.75 -8.59
C HIS A 266 -2.74 2.28 -9.95
N LEU A 267 -4.04 2.46 -10.09
CA LEU A 267 -4.65 3.04 -11.28
C LEU A 267 -4.75 4.55 -11.11
N MET A 268 -4.47 5.22 -12.22
CA MET A 268 -4.41 6.67 -12.33
C MET A 268 -5.37 7.14 -13.42
N LYS A 269 -5.88 8.37 -13.28
CA LYS A 269 -6.61 9.08 -14.33
C LYS A 269 -5.80 10.28 -14.77
N LYS A 270 -5.83 10.58 -16.07
CA LYS A 270 -5.22 11.80 -16.59
C LYS A 270 -5.95 13.03 -16.04
N ASP A 271 -5.19 13.95 -15.46
CA ASP A 271 -5.62 15.27 -15.00
C ASP A 271 -4.42 16.22 -15.14
N GLU A 272 -4.39 16.99 -16.22
CA GLU A 272 -3.29 17.89 -16.56
C GLU A 272 -3.07 19.00 -15.51
N THR A 273 -4.03 19.20 -14.61
CA THR A 273 -3.94 20.17 -13.52
C THR A 273 -3.45 19.55 -12.20
N TYR A 274 -3.20 18.24 -12.18
CA TYR A 274 -2.74 17.54 -10.98
C TYR A 274 -1.22 17.58 -10.86
N ASN A 275 -0.72 18.22 -9.81
CA ASN A 275 0.71 18.39 -9.57
C ASN A 275 0.95 18.52 -8.06
N ASN A 276 1.43 17.44 -7.45
CA ASN A 276 1.93 17.43 -6.07
C ASN A 276 3.40 16.99 -6.00
N ARG A 277 4.12 17.17 -7.11
CA ARG A 277 5.52 16.81 -7.20
C ARG A 277 6.35 17.78 -6.37
N LEU A 278 7.15 17.23 -5.48
CA LEU A 278 8.18 17.95 -4.75
C LEU A 278 9.43 18.08 -5.63
N GLU A 279 9.97 19.29 -5.70
CA GLU A 279 11.22 19.59 -6.40
C GLU A 279 12.35 19.86 -5.41
N GLY A 280 13.59 19.58 -5.81
CA GLY A 280 14.78 19.84 -4.99
C GLY A 280 15.07 18.80 -3.90
N TYR A 281 14.37 17.67 -3.89
CA TYR A 281 14.60 16.54 -2.98
C TYR A 281 15.02 15.29 -3.74
N THR A 282 15.57 14.30 -3.03
CA THR A 282 15.99 13.00 -3.60
C THR A 282 14.85 12.31 -4.35
N THR A 283 13.61 12.44 -3.87
CA THR A 283 12.44 11.85 -4.49
C THR A 283 11.36 12.90 -4.72
N PRO A 284 10.61 12.81 -5.83
CA PRO A 284 9.52 13.74 -6.14
C PRO A 284 8.33 13.64 -5.17
N PHE A 285 8.31 12.63 -4.30
CA PHE A 285 7.21 12.37 -3.38
C PHE A 285 7.51 12.76 -1.93
N SER A 286 8.76 12.96 -1.57
CA SER A 286 9.12 13.05 -0.17
C SER A 286 10.42 13.81 0.06
N ARG A 287 10.34 14.80 0.97
CA ARG A 287 11.51 15.53 1.48
C ARG A 287 12.41 14.73 2.40
N TYR A 288 11.91 13.63 2.96
CA TYR A 288 12.62 12.81 3.94
C TYR A 288 13.08 11.46 3.39
N THR A 289 12.64 11.08 2.19
CA THR A 289 13.05 9.83 1.57
C THR A 289 14.48 9.96 1.09
N ARG A 290 15.28 8.96 1.44
CA ARG A 290 16.69 8.87 1.09
C ARG A 290 16.94 7.61 0.24
N PRO A 291 18.05 7.54 -0.50
CA PRO A 291 18.34 6.36 -1.32
C PRO A 291 18.47 5.09 -0.45
N LEU A 292 18.07 3.94 -1.00
CA LEU A 292 18.35 2.66 -0.37
C LEU A 292 19.85 2.41 -0.30
N ILE A 293 20.32 1.90 0.84
CA ILE A 293 21.71 1.49 1.03
C ILE A 293 21.81 0.03 0.64
N LYS A 294 22.54 -0.27 -0.44
CA LYS A 294 22.85 -1.65 -0.84
C LYS A 294 23.93 -2.22 0.10
N LEU A 295 23.71 -3.43 0.59
CA LEU A 295 24.58 -4.16 1.51
C LEU A 295 25.11 -5.44 0.88
#